data_AF-A0A918EXQ5-F1
#
_entry.id   AF-A0A918EXQ5-F1
#
_cell.length_a   1.000
_cell.length_b   1.000
_cell.length_c   1.000
_cell.angle_alpha   90.00
_cell.angle_beta   90.00
_cell.angle_gamma   90.00
#
_symmetry.space_group_name_H-M   'P 1'
#
loop_
_entity.id
_entity.type
_entity.pdbx_description
1 polymer ?
#
loop_
_entity_poly.entity_id
_entity_poly.type
_entity_poly.pdbx_seq_one_letter_code
_entity_poly.pdbx_strand_id
1 'polypeptide(L)'
;MVANRDRGIHPHTVTELCEEGGRLYAHALRAGRIARAEVESAPCLEELALLHPDPSDPDWLRPVPPLVALAQRLNPIEREISERRRLSIALADTFEPFMTLSAGEAAPTHSITVLEGGERINGALNLATAQCQNEMLTIQPSDRGPEPERSLLLGLERDRPLLERGVRIRTLYQHTARHSPERLAYVSQLSYGKAEYRTIDELVERLIICDETVAFIPARDDQQVALELRHPGLIRYLVKVFEFMWGRAVPLSAGAPYETAPGGITEIQHSIAKLLVEGHVDEAIARRLGMNVRTCRAHIAKLATALGSGSRAQLGYLIAQSGILEQDSRQSREASHM
;
A
#
# COMPACT_ATOMS: atom_id res chain seq x y z
N MET A 1 9.83 -19.66 26.75
CA MET A 1 9.30 -21.00 27.06
C MET A 1 8.94 -21.05 28.53
N VAL A 2 7.66 -20.88 28.87
CA VAL A 2 7.10 -21.30 30.15
C VAL A 2 5.83 -22.06 29.81
N ALA A 3 5.73 -23.27 30.34
CA ALA A 3 4.86 -24.34 29.88
C ALA A 3 3.38 -24.05 30.15
N ASN A 4 2.59 -24.16 29.08
CA ASN A 4 1.13 -24.19 29.13
C ASN A 4 0.71 -25.57 29.65
N ARG A 5 0.25 -25.65 30.90
CA ARG A 5 -0.23 -26.91 31.49
C ARG A 5 -1.75 -26.97 31.40
N ASP A 6 -2.16 -27.79 30.45
CA ASP A 6 -3.50 -28.29 30.18
C ASP A 6 -4.15 -28.91 31.44
N ARG A 7 -5.27 -28.35 31.88
CA ARG A 7 -6.26 -28.96 32.78
C ARG A 7 -7.67 -28.57 32.31
N GLY A 8 -8.28 -29.46 31.53
CA GLY A 8 -9.71 -29.82 31.61
C GLY A 8 -10.77 -28.73 31.39
N ILE A 9 -11.18 -28.57 30.12
CA ILE A 9 -12.53 -28.21 29.64
C ILE A 9 -13.13 -26.88 30.15
N HIS A 10 -12.60 -25.73 29.72
CA HIS A 10 -13.37 -24.47 29.61
C HIS A 10 -12.80 -23.57 28.50
N PRO A 11 -13.34 -23.60 27.26
CA PRO A 11 -12.74 -22.92 26.12
C PRO A 11 -13.27 -21.49 26.00
N HIS A 12 -12.71 -20.55 26.77
CA HIS A 12 -13.01 -19.12 26.63
C HIS A 12 -11.72 -18.30 26.69
N THR A 13 -11.71 -17.17 25.98
CA THR A 13 -10.58 -16.23 26.04
C THR A 13 -10.57 -15.53 27.41
N VAL A 14 -9.41 -15.02 27.84
CA VAL A 14 -9.20 -14.31 29.13
C VAL A 14 -10.10 -13.06 29.30
N THR A 15 -10.84 -12.68 28.25
CA THR A 15 -11.78 -11.56 28.21
C THR A 15 -13.25 -11.94 28.39
N GLU A 16 -13.59 -13.23 28.48
CA GLU A 16 -14.98 -13.70 28.51
C GLU A 16 -15.31 -14.57 29.74
N LEU A 17 -16.42 -14.24 30.41
CA LEU A 17 -17.06 -15.09 31.39
C LEU A 17 -17.90 -16.15 30.68
N CYS A 18 -17.80 -17.41 31.09
CA CYS A 18 -18.73 -18.43 30.61
C CYS A 18 -20.14 -18.17 31.14
N GLU A 19 -21.16 -18.68 30.45
CA GLU A 19 -22.56 -18.46 30.83
C GLU A 19 -22.85 -18.94 32.26
N GLU A 20 -22.28 -20.08 32.65
CA GLU A 20 -22.40 -20.64 33.99
C GLU A 20 -21.68 -19.80 35.04
N GLY A 21 -20.46 -19.33 34.75
CA GLY A 21 -19.70 -18.43 35.60
C GLY A 21 -20.44 -17.12 35.84
N GLY A 22 -21.07 -16.55 34.81
CA GLY A 22 -21.91 -15.37 34.93
C GLY A 22 -23.10 -15.58 35.88
N ARG A 23 -23.76 -16.73 35.81
CA ARG A 23 -24.88 -17.09 36.70
C ARG A 23 -24.42 -17.27 38.15
N LEU A 24 -23.35 -18.04 38.37
CA LEU A 24 -22.79 -18.30 39.70
C LEU A 24 -22.27 -17.02 40.37
N TYR A 25 -21.60 -16.15 39.61
CA TYR A 25 -21.15 -14.86 40.13
C TYR A 25 -22.31 -13.92 40.46
N ALA A 26 -23.36 -13.87 39.63
CA ALA A 26 -24.56 -13.10 39.93
C ALA A 26 -25.29 -13.63 41.18
N HIS A 27 -25.31 -14.96 41.37
CA HIS A 27 -25.83 -15.58 42.59
C HIS A 27 -25.00 -15.17 43.81
N ALA A 28 -23.67 -15.31 43.74
CA ALA A 28 -22.75 -14.94 44.81
C ALA A 28 -22.90 -13.46 45.20
N LEU A 29 -23.03 -12.55 44.23
CA LEU A 29 -23.25 -11.11 44.47
C LEU A 29 -24.54 -10.82 45.25
N ARG A 30 -25.62 -11.59 45.01
CA ARG A 30 -26.89 -11.44 45.73
C ARG A 30 -26.87 -12.10 47.11
N ALA A 31 -26.27 -13.28 47.21
CA ALA A 31 -26.20 -14.08 48.43
C ALA A 31 -25.09 -13.64 49.40
N GLY A 32 -24.10 -12.87 48.91
CA GLY A 32 -22.92 -12.42 49.65
C GLY A 32 -21.82 -13.48 49.81
N ARG A 33 -22.09 -14.74 49.46
CA ARG A 33 -21.15 -15.86 49.48
C ARG A 33 -21.64 -17.02 48.59
N ILE A 34 -20.74 -17.92 48.22
CA ILE A 34 -21.03 -19.17 47.49
C ILE A 34 -20.10 -20.27 48.00
N ALA A 35 -20.57 -21.53 48.04
CA ALA A 35 -19.72 -22.63 48.47
C ALA A 35 -18.64 -22.92 47.41
N ARG A 36 -17.42 -23.22 47.84
CA ARG A 36 -16.29 -23.49 46.95
C ARG A 36 -16.57 -24.65 45.98
N ALA A 37 -17.28 -25.69 46.44
CA ALA A 37 -17.66 -26.84 45.62
C ALA A 37 -18.61 -26.48 44.46
N GLU A 38 -19.42 -25.42 44.59
CA GLU A 38 -20.34 -24.96 43.53
C GLU A 38 -19.62 -24.21 42.40
N VAL A 39 -18.37 -23.78 42.63
CA VAL A 39 -17.57 -22.99 41.68
C VAL A 39 -16.59 -23.86 40.89
N GLU A 40 -16.45 -25.14 41.23
CA GLU A 40 -15.57 -26.08 40.53
C GLU A 40 -15.89 -26.21 39.03
N SER A 41 -17.15 -25.99 38.64
CA SER A 41 -17.63 -25.99 37.26
C SER A 41 -17.42 -24.66 36.51
N ALA A 42 -16.79 -23.65 37.14
CA ALA A 42 -16.56 -22.33 36.54
C ALA A 42 -15.20 -21.73 36.99
N PRO A 43 -14.06 -22.33 36.61
CA PRO A 43 -12.72 -21.88 37.02
C PRO A 43 -12.40 -20.44 36.58
N CYS A 44 -13.06 -19.94 35.53
CA CYS A 44 -12.94 -18.56 35.07
C CYS A 44 -13.23 -17.50 36.16
N LEU A 45 -14.04 -17.82 37.18
CA LEU A 45 -14.31 -16.92 38.30
C LEU A 45 -13.11 -16.69 39.20
N GLU A 46 -12.26 -17.71 39.38
CA GLU A 46 -10.99 -17.58 40.11
C GLU A 46 -9.92 -16.95 39.21
N GLU A 47 -9.84 -17.33 37.93
CA GLU A 47 -8.88 -16.77 36.97
C GLU A 47 -9.06 -15.27 36.76
N LEU A 48 -10.32 -14.81 36.73
CA LEU A 48 -10.69 -13.38 36.65
C LEU A 48 -10.65 -12.68 38.02
N ALA A 49 -10.37 -13.41 39.11
CA ALA A 49 -10.34 -12.91 40.49
C ALA A 49 -11.67 -12.25 40.92
N LEU A 50 -12.80 -12.83 40.49
CA LEU A 50 -14.14 -12.37 40.83
C LEU A 50 -14.64 -12.92 42.17
N LEU A 51 -13.95 -13.91 42.71
CA LEU A 51 -14.22 -14.51 44.01
C LEU A 51 -12.93 -14.57 44.86
N HIS A 52 -13.06 -14.41 46.17
CA HIS A 52 -11.96 -14.61 47.12
C HIS A 52 -12.40 -15.50 48.30
N PRO A 53 -11.49 -16.27 48.92
CA PRO A 53 -11.79 -17.06 50.10
C PRO A 53 -12.39 -16.21 51.23
N ASP A 54 -13.43 -16.72 51.91
CA ASP A 54 -13.91 -16.09 53.14
C ASP A 54 -12.84 -16.27 54.24
N PRO A 55 -12.38 -15.19 54.90
CA PRO A 55 -11.39 -15.29 55.97
C PRO A 55 -11.84 -16.12 57.17
N SER A 56 -13.15 -16.30 57.36
CA SER A 56 -13.73 -16.98 58.52
C SER A 56 -14.04 -18.45 58.26
N ASP A 57 -14.21 -18.83 56.99
CA ASP A 57 -14.57 -20.19 56.59
C ASP A 57 -14.01 -20.52 55.19
N PRO A 58 -12.96 -21.35 55.09
CA PRO A 58 -12.27 -21.61 53.83
C PRO A 58 -13.12 -22.35 52.77
N ASP A 59 -14.23 -22.97 53.19
CA ASP A 59 -15.17 -23.67 52.30
C ASP A 59 -16.11 -22.70 51.57
N TRP A 60 -16.09 -21.41 51.93
CA TRP A 60 -16.90 -20.37 51.29
C TRP A 60 -16.04 -19.35 50.54
N LEU A 61 -16.60 -18.86 49.45
CA LEU A 61 -16.05 -17.79 48.63
C LEU A 61 -16.96 -16.56 48.70
N ARG A 62 -16.37 -15.37 48.71
CA ARG A 62 -17.07 -14.09 48.64
C ARG A 62 -16.86 -13.42 47.29
N PRO A 63 -17.89 -12.79 46.71
CA PRO A 63 -17.75 -12.04 45.47
C PRO A 63 -16.97 -10.76 45.67
N VAL A 64 -16.03 -10.52 44.76
CA VAL A 64 -15.41 -9.20 44.58
C VAL A 64 -16.40 -8.31 43.84
N PRO A 65 -16.67 -7.07 44.29
CA PRO A 65 -17.54 -6.17 43.55
C PRO A 65 -17.04 -5.94 42.10
N PRO A 66 -17.92 -5.93 41.08
CA PRO A 66 -17.49 -5.88 39.68
C PRO A 66 -16.59 -4.69 39.35
N LEU A 67 -16.87 -3.52 39.93
CA LEU A 67 -16.08 -2.31 39.74
C LEU A 67 -14.64 -2.45 40.27
N VAL A 68 -14.46 -3.19 41.38
CA VAL A 68 -13.16 -3.47 41.98
C VAL A 68 -12.39 -4.46 41.12
N ALA A 69 -13.03 -5.54 40.69
CA ALA A 69 -12.42 -6.54 39.81
C ALA A 69 -11.99 -5.92 38.47
N LEU A 70 -12.84 -5.07 37.87
CA LEU A 70 -12.52 -4.34 36.64
C LEU A 70 -11.29 -3.42 36.84
N ALA A 71 -11.26 -2.64 37.91
CA ALA A 71 -10.13 -1.76 38.21
C ALA A 71 -8.82 -2.54 38.42
N GLN A 72 -8.86 -3.69 39.11
CA GLN A 72 -7.68 -4.55 39.29
C GLN A 72 -7.14 -5.11 37.97
N ARG A 73 -7.99 -5.30 36.96
CA ARG A 73 -7.58 -5.79 35.63
C ARG A 73 -7.10 -4.68 34.70
N LEU A 74 -7.74 -3.51 34.74
CA LEU A 74 -7.36 -2.38 33.91
C LEU A 74 -6.07 -1.70 34.39
N ASN A 75 -5.85 -1.59 35.70
CA ASN A 75 -4.70 -0.86 36.26
C ASN A 75 -3.33 -1.38 35.77
N PRO A 76 -3.04 -2.69 35.71
CA PRO A 76 -1.79 -3.20 35.14
C PRO A 76 -1.61 -2.83 33.66
N ILE A 77 -2.68 -2.87 32.86
CA ILE A 77 -2.65 -2.53 31.43
C ILE A 77 -2.35 -1.04 31.25
N GLU A 78 -3.03 -0.17 32.00
CA GLU A 78 -2.79 1.27 31.98
C GLU A 78 -1.37 1.63 32.40
N ARG A 79 -0.81 0.90 33.39
CA ARG A 79 0.59 1.04 33.80
C ARG A 79 1.53 0.64 32.67
N GLU A 80 1.32 -0.50 32.02
CA GLU A 80 2.15 -0.95 30.90
C GLU A 80 2.12 0.04 29.73
N ILE A 81 0.93 0.57 29.37
CA ILE A 81 0.79 1.61 28.34
C ILE A 81 1.58 2.86 28.73
N SER A 82 1.47 3.28 29.98
CA SER A 82 2.19 4.46 30.50
C SER A 82 3.70 4.26 30.47
N GLU A 83 4.20 3.08 30.83
CA GLU A 83 5.62 2.72 30.77
C GLU A 83 6.14 2.69 29.34
N ARG A 84 5.41 2.07 28.40
CA ARG A 84 5.78 2.06 26.98
C ARG A 84 5.81 3.48 26.41
N ARG A 85 4.86 4.35 26.77
CA ARG A 85 4.86 5.77 26.36
C ARG A 85 6.08 6.52 26.91
N ARG A 86 6.42 6.32 28.19
CA ARG A 86 7.64 6.92 28.77
C ARG A 86 8.90 6.43 28.08
N LEU A 87 8.99 5.15 27.74
CA LEU A 87 10.11 4.61 26.98
C LEU A 87 10.22 5.25 25.59
N SER A 88 9.09 5.42 24.87
CA SER A 88 9.08 6.11 23.57
C SER A 88 9.59 7.55 23.67
N ILE A 89 9.17 8.30 24.71
CA ILE A 89 9.64 9.67 24.95
C ILE A 89 11.14 9.66 25.27
N ALA A 90 11.58 8.82 26.21
CA ALA A 90 12.99 8.72 26.58
C ALA A 90 13.89 8.33 25.40
N LEU A 91 13.42 7.45 24.51
CA LEU A 91 14.10 7.13 23.26
C LEU A 91 14.17 8.35 22.35
N ALA A 92 13.07 9.07 22.13
CA ALA A 92 13.09 10.30 21.32
C ALA A 92 14.10 11.33 21.87
N ASP A 93 14.09 11.57 23.19
CA ASP A 93 15.00 12.49 23.87
C ASP A 93 16.47 12.03 23.75
N THR A 94 16.73 10.72 23.84
CA THR A 94 18.08 10.16 23.68
C THR A 94 18.64 10.41 22.28
N PHE A 95 17.77 10.39 21.25
CA PHE A 95 18.16 10.58 19.86
C PHE A 95 18.15 12.04 19.41
N GLU A 96 17.49 12.95 20.15
CA GLU A 96 17.42 14.38 19.83
C GLU A 96 18.81 15.02 19.64
N PRO A 97 19.81 14.84 20.54
CA PRO A 97 21.14 15.42 20.34
C PRO A 97 21.81 14.91 19.04
N PHE A 98 21.65 13.63 18.71
CA PHE A 98 22.21 13.09 17.46
C PHE A 98 21.49 13.64 16.22
N MET A 99 20.17 13.81 16.28
CA MET A 99 19.41 14.46 15.21
C MET A 99 19.84 15.93 15.02
N THR A 100 20.09 16.67 16.11
CA THR A 100 20.59 18.05 16.03
C THR A 100 22.03 18.14 15.54
N LEU A 101 22.90 17.17 15.87
CA LEU A 101 24.26 17.08 15.33
C LEU A 101 24.24 16.74 13.82
N SER A 102 23.38 15.82 13.39
CA SER A 102 23.13 15.57 11.97
C SER A 102 22.54 16.79 11.27
N ALA A 103 21.72 17.60 11.94
CA ALA A 103 21.20 18.86 11.41
C ALA A 103 22.29 19.97 11.33
N GLY A 104 23.30 19.94 12.20
CA GLY A 104 24.41 20.90 12.23
C GLY A 104 25.40 20.74 11.08
N GLU A 105 25.57 19.52 10.55
CA GLU A 105 26.26 19.27 9.27
C GLU A 105 25.32 19.39 8.06
N ALA A 106 24.00 19.41 8.28
CA ALA A 106 22.98 19.44 7.23
C ALA A 106 22.25 20.79 7.14
N ALA A 107 22.97 21.83 6.73
CA ALA A 107 22.36 22.82 5.84
C ALA A 107 22.48 22.30 4.39
N PRO A 108 21.54 22.61 3.49
CA PRO A 108 20.55 21.73 2.84
C PRO A 108 21.09 20.73 1.78
N THR A 109 22.30 20.17 1.94
CA THR A 109 22.94 19.38 0.87
C THR A 109 22.57 17.89 0.85
N HIS A 110 22.14 17.27 1.96
CA HIS A 110 21.68 15.87 1.96
C HIS A 110 20.20 15.74 1.61
N SER A 111 19.86 16.41 0.50
CA SER A 111 18.56 16.39 -0.16
C SER A 111 18.23 15.06 -0.83
N ILE A 112 19.22 14.18 -0.94
CA ILE A 112 19.19 12.90 -1.64
C ILE A 112 19.90 11.86 -0.75
N THR A 113 19.19 10.82 -0.37
CA THR A 113 19.73 9.68 0.39
C THR A 113 19.67 8.43 -0.48
N VAL A 114 20.79 7.71 -0.58
CA VAL A 114 20.86 6.44 -1.31
C VAL A 114 20.46 5.30 -0.36
N LEU A 115 19.45 4.54 -0.74
CA LEU A 115 18.93 3.38 -0.02
C LEU A 115 19.30 2.11 -0.76
N GLU A 116 20.11 1.26 -0.14
CA GLU A 116 20.54 -0.02 -0.71
C GLU A 116 19.89 -1.20 0.01
N GLY A 117 19.30 -2.11 -0.78
CA GLY A 117 18.64 -3.31 -0.32
C GLY A 117 17.16 -3.13 0.03
N GLY A 118 16.37 -4.18 -0.21
CA GLY A 118 14.92 -4.16 0.01
C GLY A 118 14.49 -3.77 1.43
N GLU A 119 15.23 -4.19 2.46
CA GLU A 119 14.93 -3.85 3.86
C GLU A 119 15.01 -2.33 4.13
N ARG A 120 16.08 -1.66 3.69
CA ARG A 120 16.24 -0.22 3.87
C ARG A 120 15.22 0.56 3.05
N ILE A 121 15.00 0.15 1.81
CA ILE A 121 14.00 0.77 0.92
C ILE A 121 12.60 0.64 1.54
N ASN A 122 12.23 -0.55 2.00
CA ASN A 122 10.94 -0.78 2.63
C ASN A 122 10.78 -0.06 3.96
N GLY A 123 11.83 0.00 4.79
CA GLY A 123 11.83 0.76 6.04
C GLY A 123 11.57 2.26 5.81
N ALA A 124 12.26 2.85 4.83
CA ALA A 124 12.06 4.26 4.48
C ALA A 124 10.67 4.54 3.89
N LEU A 125 10.18 3.66 3.00
CA LEU A 125 8.82 3.75 2.45
C LEU A 125 7.76 3.63 3.54
N ASN A 126 7.92 2.68 4.48
CA ASN A 126 6.98 2.48 5.57
C ASN A 126 6.94 3.70 6.50
N LEU A 127 8.10 4.30 6.82
CA LEU A 127 8.17 5.53 7.60
C LEU A 127 7.46 6.69 6.91
N ALA A 128 7.76 6.93 5.62
CA ALA A 128 7.13 7.98 4.84
C ALA A 128 5.61 7.78 4.71
N THR A 129 5.17 6.55 4.49
CA THR A 129 3.74 6.18 4.41
C THR A 129 3.04 6.36 5.76
N ALA A 130 3.70 6.03 6.87
CA ALA A 130 3.15 6.25 8.22
C ALA A 130 3.01 7.74 8.57
N GLN A 131 3.94 8.57 8.08
CA GLN A 131 3.96 10.02 8.30
C GLN A 131 3.06 10.80 7.33
N CYS A 132 2.60 10.18 6.24
CA CYS A 132 1.75 10.82 5.24
C CYS A 132 0.36 11.16 5.79
N GLN A 133 -0.07 12.42 5.60
CA GLN A 133 -1.28 13.02 6.16
C GLN A 133 -2.26 13.52 5.10
N ASN A 134 -1.79 13.96 3.93
CA ASN A 134 -2.60 14.68 2.95
C ASN A 134 -2.75 13.90 1.65
N GLU A 135 -1.63 13.54 1.01
CA GLU A 135 -1.64 12.94 -0.32
C GLU A 135 -0.43 12.04 -0.59
N MET A 136 -0.69 10.92 -1.26
CA MET A 136 0.32 10.06 -1.85
C MET A 136 0.14 9.98 -3.38
N LEU A 137 1.20 10.31 -4.12
CA LEU A 137 1.24 10.22 -5.57
C LEU A 137 2.16 9.08 -5.98
N THR A 138 1.68 8.16 -6.82
CA THR A 138 2.52 7.03 -7.24
C THR A 138 2.46 6.76 -8.74
N ILE A 139 3.61 6.39 -9.29
CA ILE A 139 3.77 5.83 -10.63
C ILE A 139 4.25 4.40 -10.43
N GLN A 140 3.45 3.45 -10.88
CA GLN A 140 3.70 2.02 -10.72
C GLN A 140 3.80 1.39 -12.11
N PRO A 141 5.00 1.29 -12.69
CA PRO A 141 5.18 0.55 -13.93
C PRO A 141 4.82 -0.93 -13.71
N SER A 142 4.45 -1.61 -14.80
CA SER A 142 4.18 -3.05 -14.75
C SER A 142 5.41 -3.78 -14.22
N ASP A 143 5.24 -4.54 -13.14
CA ASP A 143 6.36 -5.16 -12.41
C ASP A 143 7.25 -6.00 -13.35
N ARG A 144 8.54 -5.63 -13.37
CA ARG A 144 9.62 -6.36 -14.04
C ARG A 144 10.43 -7.24 -13.08
N GLY A 145 10.05 -7.29 -11.80
CA GLY A 145 10.74 -8.07 -10.77
C GLY A 145 10.37 -9.56 -10.79
N PRO A 146 11.13 -10.41 -10.09
CA PRO A 146 10.89 -11.86 -10.05
C PRO A 146 9.58 -12.26 -9.35
N GLU A 147 8.98 -11.39 -8.53
CA GLU A 147 7.70 -11.64 -7.84
C GLU A 147 6.70 -10.46 -8.00
N PRO A 148 6.09 -10.29 -9.18
CA PRO A 148 5.12 -9.22 -9.48
C PRO A 148 3.90 -9.22 -8.54
N GLU A 149 3.42 -10.41 -8.17
CA GLU A 149 2.25 -10.58 -7.30
C GLU A 149 2.51 -10.10 -5.87
N ARG A 150 3.74 -10.33 -5.36
CA ARG A 150 4.15 -9.92 -4.02
C ARG A 150 4.39 -8.41 -3.93
N SER A 151 4.97 -7.81 -4.97
CA SER A 151 5.17 -6.36 -5.02
C SER A 151 3.84 -5.61 -5.10
N LEU A 152 2.89 -6.15 -5.88
CA LEU A 152 1.51 -5.69 -5.89
C LEU A 152 0.94 -5.77 -4.47
N LEU A 153 0.86 -6.96 -3.85
CA LEU A 153 0.32 -7.18 -2.51
C LEU A 153 0.92 -6.27 -1.42
N LEU A 154 2.23 -6.04 -1.44
CA LEU A 154 2.90 -5.12 -0.51
C LEU A 154 2.51 -3.65 -0.73
N GLY A 155 2.35 -3.23 -1.99
CA GLY A 155 1.72 -1.95 -2.31
C GLY A 155 0.28 -1.91 -1.81
N LEU A 156 -0.45 -3.02 -1.95
CA LEU A 156 -1.84 -3.12 -1.56
C LEU A 156 -2.06 -2.97 -0.05
N GLU A 157 -1.18 -3.56 0.77
CA GLU A 157 -1.21 -3.46 2.24
C GLU A 157 -0.86 -2.06 2.75
N ARG A 158 -0.09 -1.28 1.97
CA ARG A 158 0.32 0.09 2.34
C ARG A 158 -0.75 1.13 2.09
N ASP A 159 -1.58 0.97 1.06
CA ASP A 159 -2.62 1.93 0.71
C ASP A 159 -3.78 1.93 1.73
N ARG A 160 -4.12 0.77 2.30
CA ARG A 160 -5.28 0.67 3.22
C ARG A 160 -5.14 1.57 4.47
N PRO A 161 -4.03 1.53 5.23
CA PRO A 161 -3.84 2.43 6.38
C PRO A 161 -3.85 3.93 6.00
N LEU A 162 -3.43 4.28 4.79
CA LEU A 162 -3.50 5.66 4.29
C LEU A 162 -4.95 6.10 4.08
N LEU A 163 -5.74 5.27 3.40
CA LEU A 163 -7.15 5.54 3.13
C LEU A 163 -7.99 5.58 4.41
N GLU A 164 -7.71 4.69 5.38
CA GLU A 164 -8.35 4.70 6.70
C GLU A 164 -8.09 6.01 7.46
N ARG A 165 -6.91 6.62 7.31
CA ARG A 165 -6.59 7.97 7.83
C ARG A 165 -7.15 9.11 6.98
N GLY A 166 -7.73 8.78 5.82
CA GLY A 166 -8.32 9.77 4.93
C GLY A 166 -7.33 10.50 4.03
N VAL A 167 -6.12 9.95 3.83
CA VAL A 167 -5.13 10.44 2.87
C VAL A 167 -5.65 10.21 1.44
N ARG A 168 -5.43 11.18 0.53
CA ARG A 168 -5.73 11.00 -0.90
C ARG A 168 -4.64 10.18 -1.57
N ILE A 169 -5.02 9.25 -2.44
CA ILE A 169 -4.07 8.44 -3.22
C ILE A 169 -4.37 8.65 -4.70
N ARG A 170 -3.35 9.01 -5.47
CA ARG A 170 -3.42 9.08 -6.93
C ARG A 170 -2.32 8.20 -7.52
N THR A 171 -2.73 7.20 -8.30
CA THR A 171 -1.82 6.19 -8.84
C THR A 171 -1.91 6.08 -10.35
N LEU A 172 -0.76 6.17 -11.01
CA LEU A 172 -0.58 5.93 -12.43
C LEU A 172 -0.05 4.53 -12.68
N TYR A 173 -0.77 3.78 -13.50
CA TYR A 173 -0.34 2.49 -14.05
C TYR A 173 -0.10 2.58 -15.57
N GLN A 174 0.55 1.57 -16.13
CA GLN A 174 0.53 1.35 -17.58
C GLN A 174 -0.83 0.80 -18.04
N HIS A 175 -1.23 1.04 -19.29
CA HIS A 175 -2.46 0.47 -19.86
C HIS A 175 -2.56 -1.04 -19.73
N THR A 176 -1.43 -1.74 -19.73
CA THR A 176 -1.36 -3.20 -19.51
C THR A 176 -1.98 -3.64 -18.17
N ALA A 177 -2.03 -2.77 -17.16
CA ALA A 177 -2.66 -3.05 -15.88
C ALA A 177 -4.17 -3.31 -15.99
N ARG A 178 -4.85 -2.82 -17.05
CA ARG A 178 -6.26 -3.09 -17.33
C ARG A 178 -6.56 -4.57 -17.62
N HIS A 179 -5.54 -5.39 -17.82
CA HIS A 179 -5.66 -6.83 -18.07
C HIS A 179 -5.27 -7.70 -16.89
N SER A 180 -4.97 -7.13 -15.73
CA SER A 180 -4.70 -7.89 -14.50
C SER A 180 -5.99 -7.93 -13.68
N PRO A 181 -6.71 -9.09 -13.66
CA PRO A 181 -7.92 -9.24 -12.86
C PRO A 181 -7.67 -8.94 -11.38
N GLU A 182 -6.48 -9.26 -10.88
CA GLU A 182 -6.06 -9.00 -9.51
C GLU A 182 -6.00 -7.50 -9.21
N ARG A 183 -5.40 -6.70 -10.11
CA ARG A 183 -5.36 -5.23 -9.97
C ARG A 183 -6.74 -4.62 -10.05
N LEU A 184 -7.58 -5.07 -10.99
CA LEU A 184 -8.94 -4.57 -11.14
C LEU A 184 -9.82 -4.88 -9.92
N ALA A 185 -9.75 -6.12 -9.40
CA ALA A 185 -10.47 -6.53 -8.21
C ALA A 185 -10.07 -5.67 -7.00
N TYR A 186 -8.78 -5.41 -6.82
CA TYR A 186 -8.31 -4.56 -5.74
C TYR A 186 -8.75 -3.09 -5.86
N VAL A 187 -8.56 -2.49 -7.04
CA VAL A 187 -8.97 -1.10 -7.27
C VAL A 187 -10.46 -0.94 -7.00
N SER A 188 -11.27 -1.93 -7.38
CA SER A 188 -12.71 -1.92 -7.08
C SER A 188 -13.01 -1.93 -5.57
N GLN A 189 -12.17 -2.56 -4.74
CA GLN A 189 -12.32 -2.60 -3.28
C GLN A 189 -11.92 -1.28 -2.59
N LEU A 190 -10.96 -0.53 -3.16
CA LEU A 190 -10.43 0.69 -2.56
C LEU A 190 -10.94 2.01 -3.16
N SER A 191 -11.74 1.96 -4.22
CA SER A 191 -12.29 3.15 -4.88
C SER A 191 -13.35 3.92 -4.05
N TYR A 192 -13.34 3.83 -2.71
CA TYR A 192 -14.22 4.57 -1.80
C TYR A 192 -13.82 6.07 -1.66
N GLY A 193 -13.68 6.74 -2.80
CA GLY A 193 -13.71 8.20 -2.94
C GLY A 193 -12.39 8.96 -2.69
N LYS A 194 -11.38 8.35 -2.07
CA LYS A 194 -10.06 8.99 -1.83
C LYS A 194 -8.91 8.39 -2.61
N ALA A 195 -9.14 7.28 -3.30
CA ALA A 195 -8.17 6.67 -4.21
C ALA A 195 -8.62 6.85 -5.66
N GLU A 196 -7.74 7.40 -6.50
CA GLU A 196 -7.92 7.50 -7.94
C GLU A 196 -6.81 6.72 -8.65
N TYR A 197 -7.22 5.90 -9.62
CA TYR A 197 -6.31 5.10 -10.42
C TYR A 197 -6.52 5.44 -11.89
N ARG A 198 -5.43 5.82 -12.56
CA ARG A 198 -5.42 6.12 -13.99
C ARG A 198 -4.34 5.30 -14.69
N THR A 199 -4.47 5.17 -16.00
CA THR A 199 -3.50 4.49 -16.85
C THR A 199 -3.02 5.38 -17.97
N ILE A 200 -1.76 5.19 -18.35
CA ILE A 200 -1.11 5.85 -19.48
C ILE A 200 -0.37 4.80 -20.32
N ASP A 201 -0.11 5.14 -21.58
CA ASP A 201 0.55 4.29 -22.58
C ASP A 201 2.01 4.01 -22.24
N GLU A 202 2.71 5.08 -21.87
CA GLU A 202 4.14 5.05 -21.58
C GLU A 202 4.39 5.51 -20.15
N LEU A 203 5.08 4.68 -19.36
CA LEU A 203 5.61 5.07 -18.06
C LEU A 203 7.14 4.95 -18.11
N VAL A 204 7.81 5.94 -17.51
CA VAL A 204 9.26 5.97 -17.37
C VAL A 204 9.71 4.98 -16.30
N GLU A 205 9.57 5.35 -15.03
CA GLU A 205 10.08 4.61 -13.89
C GLU A 205 9.18 4.77 -12.67
N ARG A 206 9.37 3.92 -11.66
CA ARG A 206 8.62 3.98 -10.41
C ARG A 206 8.88 5.32 -9.71
N LEU A 207 7.82 5.96 -9.22
CA LEU A 207 7.87 7.19 -8.43
C LEU A 207 6.86 7.09 -7.30
N ILE A 208 7.26 7.46 -6.09
CA ILE A 208 6.36 7.55 -4.92
C ILE A 208 6.61 8.89 -4.26
N ILE A 209 5.59 9.70 -4.02
CA ILE A 209 5.67 11.00 -3.34
C ILE A 209 4.66 11.00 -2.19
N CYS A 210 5.10 11.43 -1.00
CA CYS A 210 4.22 11.64 0.17
C CYS A 210 4.22 13.12 0.59
N ASP A 211 3.04 13.72 0.70
CA ASP A 211 2.78 15.08 1.21
C ASP A 211 3.58 16.22 0.57
N GLU A 212 4.12 16.02 -0.64
CA GLU A 212 5.10 16.93 -1.26
C GLU A 212 6.35 17.19 -0.39
N THR A 213 6.67 16.27 0.53
CA THR A 213 7.83 16.39 1.44
C THR A 213 8.94 15.40 1.12
N VAL A 214 8.59 14.23 0.59
CA VAL A 214 9.54 13.16 0.28
C VAL A 214 9.13 12.43 -0.99
N ALA A 215 10.13 12.06 -1.80
CA ALA A 215 9.93 11.23 -2.98
C ALA A 215 10.92 10.08 -3.05
N PHE A 216 10.51 8.98 -3.66
CA PHE A 216 11.33 7.80 -3.89
C PHE A 216 11.36 7.47 -5.38
N ILE A 217 12.56 7.27 -5.92
CA ILE A 217 12.81 6.82 -7.29
C ILE A 217 13.85 5.70 -7.31
N PRO A 218 13.78 4.73 -8.23
CA PRO A 218 14.85 3.75 -8.40
C PRO A 218 16.13 4.45 -8.89
N ALA A 219 17.27 4.02 -8.36
CA ALA A 219 18.59 4.41 -8.88
C ALA A 219 19.13 3.42 -9.92
N ARG A 220 18.55 2.21 -9.96
CA ARG A 220 18.96 1.08 -10.82
C ARG A 220 17.73 0.26 -11.24
N ASP A 221 17.84 -0.37 -12.42
CA ASP A 221 16.78 -1.20 -13.01
C ASP A 221 16.45 -2.45 -12.16
N ASP A 222 17.39 -2.93 -11.34
CA ASP A 222 17.22 -4.10 -10.46
C ASP A 222 16.37 -3.81 -9.21
N GLN A 223 15.96 -2.55 -9.01
CA GLN A 223 15.20 -2.06 -7.86
C GLN A 223 15.85 -2.36 -6.50
N GLN A 224 17.15 -2.69 -6.48
CA GLN A 224 17.91 -2.93 -5.23
C GLN A 224 18.45 -1.63 -4.65
N VAL A 225 18.43 -0.54 -5.42
CA VAL A 225 18.87 0.78 -4.98
C VAL A 225 17.81 1.81 -5.30
N ALA A 226 17.40 2.59 -4.31
CA ALA A 226 16.47 3.71 -4.46
C ALA A 226 17.07 5.00 -3.92
N LEU A 227 16.61 6.14 -4.44
CA LEU A 227 16.92 7.46 -3.90
C LEU A 227 15.71 7.96 -3.12
N GLU A 228 15.93 8.35 -1.87
CA GLU A 228 15.00 9.16 -1.09
C GLU A 228 15.36 10.63 -1.27
N LEU A 229 14.42 11.41 -1.75
CA LEU A 229 14.58 12.82 -2.07
C LEU A 229 13.77 13.64 -1.08
N ARG A 230 14.35 14.72 -0.54
CA ARG A 230 13.68 15.65 0.38
C ARG A 230 13.87 17.13 0.03
N HIS A 231 14.59 17.44 -1.05
CA HIS A 231 14.75 18.83 -1.49
C HIS A 231 13.41 19.41 -1.98
N PRO A 232 12.90 20.50 -1.40
CA PRO A 232 11.60 21.07 -1.81
C PRO A 232 11.53 21.42 -3.30
N GLY A 233 12.65 21.83 -3.90
CA GLY A 233 12.73 22.11 -5.35
C GLY A 233 12.63 20.86 -6.22
N LEU A 234 13.23 19.73 -5.78
CA LEU A 234 13.14 18.46 -6.51
C LEU A 234 11.74 17.86 -6.37
N ILE A 235 11.18 17.87 -5.15
CA ILE A 235 9.83 17.36 -4.92
C ILE A 235 8.81 18.11 -5.75
N ARG A 236 8.86 19.46 -5.74
CA ARG A 236 7.97 20.28 -6.56
C ARG A 236 8.09 19.98 -8.05
N TYR A 237 9.30 19.72 -8.54
CA TYR A 237 9.51 19.33 -9.93
C TYR A 237 8.89 17.96 -10.22
N LEU A 238 9.09 16.96 -9.36
CA LEU A 238 8.53 15.63 -9.51
C LEU A 238 7.00 15.62 -9.43
N VAL A 239 6.41 16.44 -8.55
CA VAL A 239 4.95 16.66 -8.50
C VAL A 239 4.46 17.22 -9.82
N LYS A 240 5.12 18.24 -10.40
CA LYS A 240 4.75 18.76 -11.73
C LYS A 240 4.84 17.72 -12.84
N VAL A 241 5.88 16.88 -12.80
CA VAL A 241 6.02 15.76 -13.75
C VAL A 241 4.87 14.76 -13.59
N PHE A 242 4.52 14.41 -12.35
CA PHE A 242 3.35 13.58 -12.06
C PHE A 242 2.06 14.21 -12.62
N GLU A 243 1.78 15.48 -12.32
CA GLU A 243 0.56 16.16 -12.78
C GLU A 243 0.46 16.22 -14.31
N PHE A 244 1.59 16.43 -14.98
CA PHE A 244 1.67 16.42 -16.44
C PHE A 244 1.24 15.07 -17.03
N MET A 245 1.69 13.97 -16.43
CA MET A 245 1.25 12.62 -16.83
C MET A 245 -0.19 12.35 -16.40
N TRP A 246 -0.59 12.79 -15.21
CA TRP A 246 -1.93 12.62 -14.66
C TRP A 246 -3.03 13.22 -15.56
N GLY A 247 -2.77 14.42 -16.11
CA GLY A 247 -3.68 15.09 -17.04
C GLY A 247 -3.85 14.37 -18.39
N ARG A 248 -2.88 13.53 -18.79
CA ARG A 248 -2.92 12.71 -20.01
C ARG A 248 -3.44 11.30 -19.77
N ALA A 249 -3.42 10.85 -18.52
CA ALA A 249 -3.86 9.52 -18.15
C ALA A 249 -5.38 9.42 -18.12
N VAL A 250 -5.88 8.24 -18.47
CA VAL A 250 -7.31 7.91 -18.51
C VAL A 250 -7.69 7.02 -17.32
N PRO A 251 -8.89 7.17 -16.72
CA PRO A 251 -9.34 6.35 -15.59
C PRO A 251 -9.12 4.85 -15.85
N LEU A 252 -8.61 4.12 -14.87
CA LEU A 252 -8.36 2.68 -14.99
C LEU A 252 -9.66 1.89 -15.28
N SER A 253 -10.81 2.42 -14.85
CA SER A 253 -12.15 1.88 -15.10
C SER A 253 -12.71 2.20 -16.49
N ALA A 254 -12.09 3.09 -17.27
CA ALA A 254 -12.46 3.28 -18.67
C ALA A 254 -12.14 1.99 -19.45
N GLY A 255 -12.94 1.65 -20.46
CA GLY A 255 -12.95 0.36 -21.19
C GLY A 255 -11.59 -0.17 -21.64
N ALA A 256 -11.54 -1.41 -22.13
CA ALA A 256 -10.27 -2.04 -22.48
C ALA A 256 -9.49 -1.19 -23.52
N PRO A 257 -8.16 -0.99 -23.37
CA PRO A 257 -7.36 -0.15 -24.28
C PRO A 257 -7.22 -0.77 -25.69
N TYR A 258 -7.84 -1.93 -25.91
CA TYR A 258 -7.95 -2.64 -27.18
C TYR A 258 -9.33 -2.51 -27.84
N GLU A 259 -10.23 -1.68 -27.33
CA GLU A 259 -11.42 -1.31 -28.08
C GLU A 259 -10.97 -0.57 -29.36
N THR A 260 -11.44 -1.06 -30.50
CA THR A 260 -11.13 -0.46 -31.80
C THR A 260 -11.68 0.95 -31.85
N ALA A 261 -10.80 1.94 -32.01
CA ALA A 261 -11.22 3.28 -32.40
C ALA A 261 -11.96 3.22 -33.76
N PRO A 262 -12.67 4.27 -34.19
CA PRO A 262 -13.42 4.29 -35.46
C PRO A 262 -12.60 3.99 -36.74
N GLY A 263 -11.28 3.80 -36.65
CA GLY A 263 -10.38 3.37 -37.71
C GLY A 263 -9.81 1.94 -37.58
N GLY A 264 -10.30 1.11 -36.67
CA GLY A 264 -9.88 -0.30 -36.53
C GLY A 264 -8.53 -0.52 -35.85
N ILE A 265 -7.90 0.55 -35.35
CA ILE A 265 -6.62 0.52 -34.64
C ILE A 265 -6.84 0.91 -33.19
N THR A 266 -6.25 0.13 -32.30
CA THR A 266 -6.31 0.32 -30.85
C THR A 266 -5.27 1.36 -30.38
N GLU A 267 -5.45 1.97 -29.21
CA GLU A 267 -4.50 2.95 -28.64
C GLU A 267 -3.08 2.34 -28.49
N ILE A 268 -3.02 1.06 -28.12
CA ILE A 268 -1.75 0.33 -28.01
C ILE A 268 -1.10 0.14 -29.39
N GLN A 269 -1.87 -0.18 -30.42
CA GLN A 269 -1.34 -0.29 -31.78
C GLN A 269 -0.91 1.06 -32.35
N HIS A 270 -1.60 2.15 -32.02
CA HIS A 270 -1.19 3.51 -32.34
C HIS A 270 0.15 3.85 -31.68
N SER A 271 0.31 3.54 -30.39
CA SER A 271 1.56 3.73 -29.64
C SER A 271 2.72 2.91 -30.22
N ILE A 272 2.45 1.65 -30.60
CA ILE A 272 3.41 0.79 -31.30
C ILE A 272 3.81 1.40 -32.65
N ALA A 273 2.84 1.89 -33.43
CA ALA A 273 3.08 2.49 -34.74
C ALA A 273 4.00 3.72 -34.63
N LYS A 274 3.78 4.56 -33.63
CA LYS A 274 4.64 5.71 -33.31
C LYS A 274 6.07 5.29 -33.02
N LEU A 275 6.27 4.37 -32.08
CA LEU A 275 7.60 3.89 -31.69
C LEU A 275 8.32 3.14 -32.82
N LEU A 276 7.58 2.46 -33.71
CA LEU A 276 8.14 1.82 -34.91
C LEU A 276 8.73 2.84 -35.88
N VAL A 277 8.02 3.95 -36.13
CA VAL A 277 8.47 5.02 -37.02
C VAL A 277 9.64 5.81 -36.42
N GLU A 278 9.70 5.93 -35.09
CA GLU A 278 10.88 6.45 -34.36
C GLU A 278 12.10 5.53 -34.43
N GLY A 279 11.96 4.31 -34.97
CA GLY A 279 13.07 3.38 -35.21
C GLY A 279 13.36 2.42 -34.04
N HIS A 280 12.51 2.38 -33.01
CA HIS A 280 12.69 1.43 -31.91
C HIS A 280 12.51 -0.01 -32.36
N VAL A 281 13.31 -0.93 -31.82
CA VAL A 281 13.17 -2.40 -32.01
C VAL A 281 12.08 -2.97 -31.09
N ASP A 282 11.53 -4.15 -31.42
CA ASP A 282 10.41 -4.76 -30.68
C ASP A 282 10.65 -4.87 -29.17
N GLU A 283 11.87 -5.21 -28.77
CA GLU A 283 12.24 -5.34 -27.35
C GLU A 283 12.19 -4.00 -26.62
N ALA A 284 12.58 -2.91 -27.30
CA ALA A 284 12.50 -1.56 -26.75
C ALA A 284 11.03 -1.09 -26.67
N ILE A 285 10.23 -1.38 -27.71
CA ILE A 285 8.80 -1.06 -27.75
C ILE A 285 8.06 -1.80 -26.62
N ALA A 286 8.26 -3.12 -26.52
CA ALA A 286 7.63 -3.96 -25.50
C ALA A 286 7.96 -3.46 -24.08
N ARG A 287 9.24 -3.09 -23.86
CA ARG A 287 9.71 -2.53 -22.60
C ARG A 287 9.00 -1.22 -22.25
N ARG A 288 8.91 -0.28 -23.20
CA ARG A 288 8.29 1.05 -23.03
C ARG A 288 6.79 0.96 -22.70
N LEU A 289 6.10 0.06 -23.39
CA LEU A 289 4.66 -0.17 -23.23
C LEU A 289 4.31 -1.17 -22.11
N GLY A 290 5.30 -1.64 -21.35
CA GLY A 290 5.05 -2.51 -20.18
C GLY A 290 4.48 -3.89 -20.51
N MET A 291 4.76 -4.43 -21.70
CA MET A 291 4.25 -5.73 -22.15
C MET A 291 5.39 -6.69 -22.52
N ASN A 292 5.08 -7.99 -22.60
CA ASN A 292 6.07 -8.96 -23.07
C ASN A 292 6.30 -8.84 -24.60
N VAL A 293 7.50 -9.24 -25.05
CA VAL A 293 7.93 -9.13 -26.46
C VAL A 293 7.01 -9.92 -27.39
N ARG A 294 6.48 -11.07 -26.95
CA ARG A 294 5.56 -11.90 -27.75
C ARG A 294 4.25 -11.16 -28.02
N THR A 295 3.68 -10.50 -27.03
CA THR A 295 2.47 -9.68 -27.13
C THR A 295 2.71 -8.47 -28.02
N CYS A 296 3.85 -7.79 -27.85
CA CYS A 296 4.24 -6.68 -28.73
C CYS A 296 4.31 -7.12 -30.20
N ARG A 297 4.98 -8.24 -30.48
CA ARG A 297 5.07 -8.81 -31.83
C ARG A 297 3.70 -9.21 -32.40
N ALA A 298 2.80 -9.74 -31.58
CA ALA A 298 1.44 -10.05 -32.01
C ALA A 298 0.66 -8.80 -32.43
N HIS A 299 0.84 -7.67 -31.73
CA HIS A 299 0.24 -6.39 -32.12
C HIS A 299 0.86 -5.80 -33.38
N ILE A 300 2.19 -5.87 -33.53
CA ILE A 300 2.89 -5.48 -34.75
C ILE A 300 2.38 -6.30 -35.95
N ALA A 301 2.21 -7.61 -35.77
CA ALA A 301 1.68 -8.48 -36.83
C ALA A 301 0.24 -8.09 -37.22
N LYS A 302 -0.62 -7.79 -36.26
CA LYS A 302 -1.98 -7.28 -36.54
C LYS A 302 -1.96 -5.94 -37.28
N LEU A 303 -1.07 -5.02 -36.88
CA LEU A 303 -0.87 -3.74 -37.55
C LEU A 303 -0.37 -3.94 -38.99
N ALA A 304 0.56 -4.86 -39.20
CA ALA A 304 1.08 -5.21 -40.51
C ALA A 304 -0.02 -5.80 -41.42
N THR A 305 -0.83 -6.72 -40.89
CA THR A 305 -1.98 -7.27 -41.63
C THR A 305 -3.00 -6.18 -41.97
N ALA A 306 -3.34 -5.29 -41.03
CA ALA A 306 -4.30 -4.22 -41.25
C ALA A 306 -3.84 -3.23 -42.34
N LEU A 307 -2.53 -2.97 -42.44
CA LEU A 307 -1.94 -2.08 -43.43
C LEU A 307 -1.46 -2.79 -44.70
N GLY A 308 -1.57 -4.12 -44.77
CA GLY A 308 -1.11 -4.91 -45.92
C GLY A 308 0.42 -4.95 -46.09
N SER A 309 1.18 -4.86 -45.00
CA SER A 309 2.64 -4.88 -45.02
C SER A 309 3.23 -6.28 -44.94
N GLY A 310 4.23 -6.58 -45.77
CA GLY A 310 5.01 -7.82 -45.73
C GLY A 310 6.37 -7.69 -45.03
N SER A 311 6.80 -6.48 -44.66
CA SER A 311 8.10 -6.26 -44.01
C SER A 311 8.10 -5.07 -43.05
N ARG A 312 9.06 -5.01 -42.13
CA ARG A 312 9.18 -3.91 -41.16
C ARG A 312 9.38 -2.55 -41.84
N ALA A 313 10.27 -2.48 -42.84
CA ALA A 313 10.55 -1.24 -43.55
C ALA A 313 9.31 -0.75 -44.31
N GLN A 314 8.61 -1.67 -44.99
CA GLN A 314 7.35 -1.36 -45.65
C GLN A 314 6.26 -0.94 -44.65
N LEU A 315 6.21 -1.56 -43.47
CA LEU A 315 5.24 -1.21 -42.42
C LEU A 315 5.45 0.24 -41.96
N GLY A 316 6.69 0.66 -41.70
CA GLY A 316 7.00 2.04 -41.33
C GLY A 316 6.56 3.06 -42.39
N TYR A 317 6.80 2.76 -43.67
CA TYR A 317 6.32 3.59 -44.79
C TYR A 317 4.78 3.68 -44.83
N LEU A 318 4.09 2.55 -44.68
CA LEU A 318 2.62 2.50 -44.71
C LEU A 318 1.98 3.22 -43.52
N ILE A 319 2.58 3.13 -42.32
CA ILE A 319 2.14 3.91 -41.15
C ILE A 319 2.21 5.41 -41.47
N ALA A 320 3.33 5.89 -42.03
CA ALA A 320 3.47 7.30 -42.39
C ALA A 320 2.45 7.75 -43.46
N GLN A 321 2.16 6.90 -44.45
CA GLN A 321 1.21 7.20 -45.53
C GLN A 321 -0.25 7.18 -45.07
N SER A 322 -0.59 6.32 -44.11
CA SER A 322 -1.98 6.09 -43.65
C SER A 322 -2.62 7.27 -42.90
N GLY A 323 -1.81 8.24 -42.44
CA GLY A 323 -2.27 9.35 -41.60
C GLY A 323 -2.67 8.95 -40.17
N ILE A 324 -2.47 7.69 -39.76
CA ILE A 324 -2.87 7.19 -38.43
C ILE A 324 -2.22 8.00 -37.29
N LEU A 325 -1.00 8.50 -37.50
CA LEU A 325 -0.26 9.29 -36.50
C LEU A 325 -0.52 10.82 -36.59
N GLU A 326 -1.33 11.31 -37.54
CA GLU A 326 -1.54 12.74 -37.73
C GLU A 326 -2.46 13.38 -36.67
N GLN A 327 -3.28 12.59 -35.96
CA GLN A 327 -4.19 13.09 -34.93
C GLN A 327 -3.45 13.68 -33.71
N ASP A 328 -2.28 13.13 -33.34
CA ASP A 328 -1.40 13.64 -32.28
C ASP A 328 -0.80 15.03 -32.60
N SER A 329 -0.59 15.32 -33.89
CA SER A 329 0.08 16.54 -34.35
C SER A 329 -0.81 17.79 -34.25
N ARG A 330 -2.14 17.64 -34.26
CA ARG A 330 -3.09 18.74 -34.05
C ARG A 330 -3.26 19.07 -32.57
N GLN A 331 -3.39 18.07 -31.71
CA GLN A 331 -3.53 18.26 -30.25
C GLN A 331 -2.25 18.81 -29.60
N SER A 332 -1.06 18.40 -30.09
CA SER A 332 0.22 18.93 -29.60
C SER A 332 0.49 20.39 -29.99
N ARG A 333 -0.05 20.85 -31.13
CA ARG A 333 0.08 22.24 -31.60
C ARG A 333 -0.82 23.20 -30.82
N GLU A 334 -2.02 22.77 -30.44
CA GLU A 334 -2.93 23.58 -29.60
C GLU A 334 -2.39 23.74 -28.17
N ALA A 335 -1.75 22.71 -27.60
CA ALA A 335 -1.14 22.78 -26.28
C ALA A 335 0.15 23.63 -26.20
N SER A 336 0.78 23.95 -27.33
CA SER A 336 1.97 24.82 -27.39
C SER A 336 1.64 26.31 -27.65
N HIS A 337 0.36 26.64 -27.82
CA HIS A 337 -0.11 28.01 -28.09
C HIS A 337 -0.95 28.61 -26.94
N MET A 338 -0.95 27.94 -25.78
CA MET A 338 -1.63 28.34 -24.55
C MET A 338 -0.61 28.47 -23.41
#